data_AF-V4LXE3-F1
#
_entry.id   AF-V4LXE3-F1
#
_cell.length_a   1.000
_cell.length_b   1.000
_cell.length_c   1.000
_cell.angle_alpha   90.00
_cell.angle_beta   90.00
_cell.angle_gamma   90.00
#
_symmetry.space_group_name_H-M   'P 1'
#
loop_
_entity.id
_entity.type
_entity.pdbx_description
1 polymer ?
#
loop_
_entity_poly.entity_id
_entity_poly.type
_entity_poly.pdbx_seq_one_letter_code
_entity_poly.pdbx_strand_id
1 'polypeptide(L)'
;MKIADFPVGLQFFYMGIYRAVNDPSTDSIISWGKNNKSFIIWNAPEFLANILSNCGAMMCDDFKEFYSSLKEYGFVKISGEHRMEFGHKYFVRGRPDLLKKMQAKSHARSRRICFIAKQARERNLANGLDRLRIR
;
A
#
# COMPACT_ATOMS: atom_id res chain seq x y z
N MET A 1 -16.50 -3.78 -7.27
CA MET A 1 -16.52 -3.63 -5.80
C MET A 1 -16.53 -2.15 -5.45
N LYS A 2 -17.47 -1.70 -4.62
CA LYS A 2 -17.65 -0.30 -4.21
C LYS A 2 -16.94 -0.05 -2.87
N ILE A 3 -16.65 1.21 -2.54
CA ILE A 3 -16.03 1.59 -1.25
C ILE A 3 -16.93 1.19 -0.06
N ALA A 4 -18.25 1.20 -0.24
CA ALA A 4 -19.22 0.79 0.77
C ALA A 4 -19.15 -0.70 1.15
N ASP A 5 -18.50 -1.54 0.33
CA ASP A 5 -18.32 -2.98 0.61
C ASP A 5 -17.22 -3.24 1.66
N PHE A 6 -16.52 -2.19 2.12
CA PHE A 6 -15.43 -2.29 3.09
C PHE A 6 -15.86 -1.80 4.48
N PRO A 7 -15.25 -2.35 5.56
CA PRO A 7 -15.52 -1.89 6.91
C PRO A 7 -15.20 -0.40 7.11
N VAL A 8 -16.09 0.30 7.81
CA VAL A 8 -15.89 1.70 8.22
C VAL A 8 -14.61 1.83 9.05
N GLY A 9 -13.81 2.86 8.74
CA GLY A 9 -12.54 3.17 9.41
C GLY A 9 -11.33 2.39 8.89
N LEU A 10 -11.49 1.62 7.81
CA LEU A 10 -10.37 0.96 7.14
C LEU A 10 -9.53 2.00 6.37
N GLN A 11 -8.21 1.91 6.45
CA GLN A 11 -7.30 2.80 5.74
C GLN A 11 -7.35 2.49 4.24
N PHE A 12 -7.26 3.55 3.43
CA PHE A 12 -7.32 3.46 1.96
C PHE A 12 -6.30 2.49 1.36
N PHE A 13 -5.14 2.30 1.99
CA PHE A 13 -4.16 1.30 1.55
C PHE A 13 -4.75 -0.12 1.44
N TYR A 14 -5.45 -0.59 2.48
CA TYR A 14 -6.04 -1.93 2.47
C TYR A 14 -7.15 -2.05 1.43
N MET A 15 -7.98 -1.01 1.27
CA MET A 15 -9.03 -0.99 0.26
C MET A 15 -8.45 -0.98 -1.16
N GLY A 16 -7.44 -0.13 -1.41
CA GLY A 16 -6.82 0.05 -2.71
C GLY A 16 -6.16 -1.24 -3.19
N ILE A 17 -5.31 -1.85 -2.36
CA ILE A 17 -4.68 -3.14 -2.68
C ILE A 17 -5.74 -4.23 -2.89
N TYR A 18 -6.74 -4.33 -2.01
CA TYR A 18 -7.77 -5.36 -2.17
C TYR A 18 -8.56 -5.20 -3.47
N ARG A 19 -8.93 -3.96 -3.82
CA ARG A 19 -9.65 -3.67 -5.06
C ARG A 19 -8.82 -4.01 -6.29
N ALA A 20 -7.54 -3.61 -6.31
CA ALA A 20 -6.62 -3.93 -7.39
C ALA A 20 -6.49 -5.44 -7.57
N VAL A 21 -6.14 -6.18 -6.52
CA VAL A 21 -5.99 -7.65 -6.59
C VAL A 21 -7.30 -8.35 -7.00
N ASN A 22 -8.45 -7.78 -6.65
CA ASN A 22 -9.76 -8.35 -6.97
C ASN A 22 -10.35 -7.90 -8.31
N ASP A 23 -9.67 -7.04 -9.07
CA ASP A 23 -10.09 -6.61 -10.39
C ASP A 23 -9.41 -7.49 -11.46
N PRO A 24 -10.18 -8.31 -12.21
CA PRO A 24 -9.62 -9.17 -13.25
C PRO A 24 -8.92 -8.39 -14.36
N SER A 25 -9.27 -7.12 -14.58
CA SER A 25 -8.62 -6.29 -15.60
C SER A 25 -7.15 -5.99 -15.27
N THR A 26 -6.77 -6.12 -13.99
CA THR A 26 -5.41 -5.88 -13.52
C THR A 26 -4.63 -7.16 -13.26
N ASP A 27 -5.18 -8.34 -13.58
CA ASP A 27 -4.54 -9.64 -13.29
C ASP A 27 -3.17 -9.81 -13.98
N SER A 28 -2.92 -9.10 -15.09
CA SER A 28 -1.62 -9.04 -15.76
C SER A 28 -0.54 -8.30 -14.96
N ILE A 29 -0.95 -7.43 -14.03
CA ILE A 29 -0.08 -6.59 -13.20
C ILE A 29 -0.02 -7.13 -11.77
N ILE A 30 -1.18 -7.40 -11.19
CA ILE A 30 -1.37 -7.89 -9.82
C ILE A 30 -2.58 -8.83 -9.76
N SER A 31 -2.40 -10.01 -9.19
CA SER A 31 -3.49 -10.99 -9.09
C SER A 31 -3.47 -11.78 -7.77
N TRP A 32 -4.57 -12.46 -7.48
CA TRP A 32 -4.63 -13.39 -6.36
C TRP A 32 -3.66 -14.55 -6.54
N GLY A 33 -2.98 -14.93 -5.46
CA GLY A 33 -2.23 -16.18 -5.39
C GLY A 33 -3.17 -17.39 -5.34
N LYS A 34 -2.61 -18.57 -5.64
CA LYS A 34 -3.36 -19.84 -5.72
C LYS A 34 -4.19 -20.14 -4.46
N ASN A 35 -3.72 -19.69 -3.30
CA ASN A 35 -4.34 -19.95 -2.01
C ASN A 35 -5.44 -18.94 -1.64
N ASN A 36 -5.72 -17.93 -2.49
CA ASN A 36 -6.68 -16.85 -2.23
C ASN A 36 -6.45 -16.08 -0.91
N LYS A 37 -5.25 -16.21 -0.32
CA LYS A 37 -4.79 -15.58 0.93
C LYS A 37 -3.52 -14.75 0.74
N SER A 38 -3.13 -14.59 -0.52
CA SER A 38 -1.93 -13.93 -0.99
C SER A 38 -2.24 -13.27 -2.33
N PHE A 39 -1.39 -12.32 -2.71
CA PHE A 39 -1.39 -11.71 -4.03
C PHE A 39 0.02 -11.71 -4.59
N ILE A 40 0.11 -11.66 -5.91
CA ILE A 40 1.38 -11.69 -6.66
C ILE A 40 1.44 -10.43 -7.51
N ILE A 41 2.60 -9.78 -7.49
CA ILE A 41 2.91 -8.68 -8.40
C ILE A 41 3.73 -9.25 -9.55
N TRP A 42 3.19 -9.13 -10.77
CA TRP A 42 3.82 -9.63 -11.99
C TRP A 42 4.66 -8.55 -12.68
N ASN A 43 4.17 -7.31 -12.69
CA ASN A 43 4.84 -6.18 -13.32
C ASN A 43 4.92 -5.01 -12.32
N ALA A 44 6.07 -4.87 -11.65
CA ALA A 44 6.28 -3.80 -10.67
C ALA A 44 6.22 -2.38 -11.27
N PRO A 45 6.86 -2.07 -12.41
CA PRO A 45 6.74 -0.77 -13.07
C PRO A 45 5.29 -0.37 -13.39
N GLU A 46 4.53 -1.25 -14.03
CA GLU A 46 3.12 -0.97 -14.34
C GLU A 46 2.26 -0.92 -13.08
N PHE A 47 2.58 -1.70 -12.06
CA PHE A 47 1.91 -1.62 -10.77
C PHE A 47 2.05 -0.23 -10.14
N LEU A 48 3.27 0.32 -10.14
CA LEU A 48 3.52 1.68 -9.63
C LEU A 48 2.76 2.72 -10.47
N ALA A 49 2.87 2.65 -11.79
CA ALA A 49 2.28 3.64 -12.70
C ALA A 49 0.74 3.62 -12.69
N ASN A 50 0.13 2.43 -12.70
CA ASN A 50 -1.29 2.26 -12.97
C ASN A 50 -2.14 2.09 -11.69
N ILE A 51 -1.63 1.37 -10.69
CA ILE A 51 -2.40 1.09 -9.46
C ILE A 51 -2.19 2.18 -8.42
N LEU A 52 -0.96 2.68 -8.21
CA LEU A 52 -0.72 3.71 -7.19
C LEU A 52 -1.30 5.07 -7.60
N SER A 53 -1.10 5.48 -8.85
CA SER A 53 -1.62 6.75 -9.38
C SER A 53 -3.15 6.83 -9.32
N ASN A 54 -3.86 5.74 -9.65
CA ASN A 54 -5.32 5.70 -9.60
C ASN A 54 -5.90 5.47 -8.18
N CYS A 55 -5.15 4.87 -7.25
CA CYS A 55 -5.65 4.61 -5.90
C CYS A 55 -5.50 5.79 -4.94
N GLY A 56 -4.84 6.89 -5.34
CA GLY A 56 -4.79 8.17 -4.61
C GLY A 56 -4.23 8.12 -3.17
N ALA A 57 -3.74 6.96 -2.73
CA ALA A 57 -3.46 6.66 -1.32
C ALA A 57 -1.99 6.29 -1.06
N MET A 58 -1.17 6.17 -2.10
CA MET A 58 0.24 5.80 -2.01
C MET A 58 1.06 6.69 -2.93
N MET A 59 1.82 7.60 -2.35
CA MET A 59 2.75 8.48 -3.06
C MET A 59 4.14 7.83 -3.11
N CYS A 60 4.21 6.53 -3.41
CA CYS A 60 5.49 5.83 -3.48
C CYS A 60 6.00 5.86 -4.91
N ASP A 61 7.09 6.60 -5.13
CA ASP A 61 7.74 6.69 -6.45
C ASP A 61 8.64 5.47 -6.73
N ASP A 62 8.96 4.66 -5.71
CA ASP A 62 9.82 3.48 -5.80
C ASP A 62 9.15 2.23 -5.21
N PHE A 63 9.34 1.10 -5.89
CA PHE A 63 8.95 -0.23 -5.43
C PHE A 63 9.53 -0.59 -4.05
N LYS A 64 10.73 -0.07 -3.71
CA LYS A 64 11.33 -0.26 -2.37
C LYS A 64 10.50 0.37 -1.26
N GLU A 65 9.94 1.55 -1.50
CA GLU A 65 9.06 2.23 -0.55
C GLU A 65 7.72 1.49 -0.42
N PHE A 66 7.21 0.99 -1.55
CA PHE A 66 6.03 0.14 -1.57
C PHE A 66 6.23 -1.17 -0.78
N TYR A 67 7.36 -1.86 -1.00
CA TYR A 67 7.72 -3.07 -0.27
C TYR A 67 7.84 -2.83 1.25
N SER A 68 8.41 -1.68 1.62
CA SER A 68 8.50 -1.26 3.04
C SER A 68 7.10 -1.01 3.61
N SER A 69 6.24 -0.33 2.86
CA SER A 69 4.85 -0.08 3.23
C SER A 69 4.13 -1.41 3.49
N LEU A 70 4.24 -2.38 2.58
CA LEU A 70 3.66 -3.72 2.76
C LEU A 70 4.03 -4.34 4.11
N LYS A 71 5.32 -4.29 4.48
CA LYS A 71 5.77 -4.80 5.78
C LYS A 71 5.11 -4.09 6.96
N GLU A 72 4.98 -2.77 6.92
CA GLU A 72 4.36 -1.98 8.00
C GLU A 72 2.88 -2.27 8.18
N TYR A 73 2.18 -2.46 7.06
CA TYR A 73 0.77 -2.83 7.05
C TYR A 73 0.54 -4.30 7.42
N GLY A 74 1.62 -5.05 7.65
CA GLY A 74 1.60 -6.42 8.18
C GLY A 74 1.64 -7.51 7.11
N PHE A 75 1.91 -7.17 5.85
CA PHE A 75 2.10 -8.17 4.80
C PHE A 75 3.46 -8.86 4.96
N VAL A 76 3.46 -10.18 4.74
CA VAL A 76 4.68 -10.99 4.71
C VAL A 76 4.93 -11.48 3.29
N LYS A 77 6.21 -11.54 2.90
CA LYS A 77 6.62 -12.17 1.64
C LYS A 77 6.48 -13.69 1.80
N ILE A 78 5.70 -14.33 0.92
CA ILE A 78 5.36 -15.76 0.99
C ILE A 78 6.23 -16.60 0.05
N SER A 79 6.60 -16.07 -1.12
CA SER A 79 7.36 -16.84 -2.13
C SER A 79 8.77 -16.28 -2.33
N GLY A 80 9.68 -17.13 -2.83
CA GLY A 80 11.12 -16.92 -2.93
C GLY A 80 11.62 -15.81 -3.86
N GLU A 81 12.91 -15.84 -4.17
CA GLU A 81 13.67 -14.73 -4.76
C GLU A 81 13.07 -14.15 -6.06
N HIS A 82 12.50 -15.00 -6.92
CA HIS A 82 11.98 -14.60 -8.23
C HIS A 82 10.48 -14.30 -8.29
N ARG A 83 9.74 -14.43 -7.17
CA ARG A 83 8.29 -14.20 -7.17
C ARG A 83 7.87 -13.24 -6.06
N MET A 84 7.27 -12.13 -6.46
CA MET A 84 6.78 -11.09 -5.56
C MET A 84 5.39 -11.45 -5.01
N GLU A 85 5.32 -12.55 -4.27
CA GLU A 85 4.10 -13.00 -3.60
C GLU A 85 4.06 -12.52 -2.15
N PHE A 86 2.98 -11.84 -1.78
CA PHE A 86 2.74 -11.29 -0.46
C PHE A 86 1.41 -11.77 0.08
N GLY A 87 1.31 -11.96 1.38
CA GLY A 87 0.03 -12.30 1.97
C GLY A 87 -0.04 -12.02 3.45
N HIS A 88 -1.21 -12.31 4.01
CA HIS A 88 -1.47 -12.18 5.42
C HIS A 88 -2.67 -13.04 5.80
N LYS A 89 -2.71 -13.57 7.02
CA LYS A 89 -3.79 -14.47 7.49
C LYS A 89 -5.20 -13.86 7.43
N TYR A 90 -5.30 -12.53 7.44
CA TYR A 90 -6.57 -11.80 7.34
C TYR A 90 -6.77 -11.11 5.98
N PHE A 91 -5.86 -11.31 5.03
CA PHE A 91 -6.01 -10.83 3.66
C PHE A 91 -6.54 -11.97 2.80
N VAL A 92 -7.87 -12.07 2.68
CA VAL A 92 -8.54 -13.24 2.07
C VAL A 92 -9.55 -12.79 1.00
N ARG A 93 -9.50 -13.42 -0.17
CA ARG A 93 -10.44 -13.17 -1.28
C ARG A 93 -11.89 -13.39 -0.83
N GLY A 94 -12.79 -12.50 -1.23
CA GLY A 94 -14.19 -12.49 -0.82
C GLY A 94 -14.47 -12.10 0.64
N ARG A 95 -13.46 -11.79 1.46
CA ARG A 95 -13.63 -11.43 2.89
C ARG A 95 -12.99 -10.09 3.26
N PRO A 96 -13.46 -8.96 2.69
CA PRO A 96 -12.97 -7.62 3.03
C PRO A 96 -13.13 -7.25 4.51
N ASP A 97 -14.07 -7.88 5.23
CA ASP A 97 -14.30 -7.66 6.67
C ASP A 97 -13.07 -7.95 7.52
N LEU A 98 -12.23 -8.90 7.08
CA LEU A 98 -11.04 -9.31 7.81
C LEU A 98 -9.93 -8.25 7.75
N LEU A 99 -9.98 -7.32 6.79
CA LEU A 99 -9.00 -6.24 6.66
C LEU A 99 -9.00 -5.34 7.90
N LYS A 100 -10.15 -5.18 8.58
CA LYS A 100 -10.21 -4.43 9.85
C LYS A 100 -9.38 -5.08 10.95
N LYS A 101 -9.38 -6.42 11.01
CA LYS A 101 -8.54 -7.18 11.95
C LYS A 101 -7.05 -7.10 11.59
N MET A 102 -6.73 -7.00 10.30
CA MET A 102 -5.37 -6.77 9.83
C MET A 102 -4.85 -5.40 10.26
N GLN A 103 -5.62 -4.34 9.98
CA GLN A 103 -5.26 -2.97 10.34
C GLN A 103 -5.04 -2.81 11.85
N ALA A 104 -5.92 -3.38 12.67
CA ALA A 104 -5.82 -3.30 14.13
C ALA A 104 -4.53 -3.91 14.69
N LYS A 105 -3.88 -4.82 13.95
CA LYS A 105 -2.63 -5.48 14.33
C LYS A 105 -1.41 -4.93 13.58
N SER A 106 -1.60 -3.98 12.66
CA SER A 106 -0.51 -3.38 11.89
C SER A 106 0.19 -2.27 12.66
N HIS A 107 1.46 -2.03 12.33
CA HIS A 107 2.24 -0.92 12.88
C HIS A 107 1.98 0.40 12.11
N ALA A 108 1.10 0.39 11.10
CA ALA A 108 0.84 1.52 10.20
C ALA A 108 0.34 2.79 10.91
N ARG A 109 -0.27 2.66 12.09
CA ARG A 109 -0.71 3.81 12.90
C ARG A 109 0.46 4.74 13.29
N SER A 110 1.67 4.19 13.43
CA SER A 110 2.86 4.94 13.86
C SER A 110 3.58 5.68 12.72
N ARG A 111 3.50 5.20 11.47
CA ARG A 111 4.22 5.81 10.34
C ARG A 111 3.49 6.94 9.62
N ARG A 112 2.16 7.00 9.63
CA ARG A 112 1.42 8.14 9.05
C ARG A 112 1.77 9.45 9.76
N ILE A 113 1.97 9.38 11.08
CA ILE A 113 2.52 10.46 11.91
C ILE A 113 3.97 10.77 11.49
N CYS A 114 4.80 9.75 11.29
CA CYS A 114 6.20 9.94 10.88
C CYS A 114 6.35 10.52 9.46
N PHE A 115 5.48 10.16 8.51
CA PHE A 115 5.48 10.70 7.13
C PHE A 115 5.00 12.14 7.09
N ILE A 116 3.94 12.49 7.83
CA ILE A 116 3.52 13.88 8.01
C ILE A 116 4.64 14.70 8.67
N ALA A 117 5.31 14.14 9.68
CA ALA A 117 6.45 14.79 10.32
C ALA A 117 7.65 14.97 9.36
N LYS A 118 7.93 13.99 8.50
CA LYS A 118 8.99 14.08 7.47
C LYS A 118 8.68 15.18 6.46
N GLN A 119 7.47 15.20 5.88
CA GLN A 119 7.06 16.25 4.95
C GLN A 119 7.02 17.65 5.59
N ALA A 120 6.59 17.76 6.85
CA ALA A 120 6.62 19.02 7.57
C ALA A 120 8.06 19.53 7.76
N ARG A 121 9.02 18.64 8.04
CA ARG A 121 10.44 18.99 8.19
C ARG A 121 11.07 19.46 6.88
N GLU A 122 10.78 18.78 5.78
CA GLU A 122 11.28 19.13 4.43
C GLU A 122 10.70 20.46 3.94
N ARG A 123 9.40 20.73 4.16
CA ARG A 123 8.79 22.04 3.88
C ARG A 123 9.42 23.17 4.69
N ASN A 124 9.67 22.95 5.98
CA ASN A 124 10.33 23.94 6.83
C ASN A 124 11.78 24.21 6.39
N LEU A 125 12.50 23.20 5.89
CA LEU A 125 13.85 23.36 5.36
C LEU A 125 13.86 24.16 4.05
N ALA A 126 12.95 23.86 3.13
CA ALA A 126 12.79 24.61 1.87
C ALA A 126 12.45 26.09 2.13
N ASN A 127 11.52 26.36 3.04
CA ASN A 127 11.14 27.72 3.45
C ASN A 127 12.26 28.44 4.23
N GLY A 128 13.18 27.71 4.85
CA GLY A 128 14.34 28.27 5.57
C GLY A 128 15.46 28.72 4.64
N LEU A 129 15.69 28.00 3.54
CA LEU A 129 16.69 28.36 2.53
C LEU A 129 16.27 29.57 1.68
N ASP A 130 14.97 29.74 1.43
CA ASP A 130 14.43 30.92 0.72
C ASP A 130 14.72 32.23 1.47
N ARG A 131 14.65 32.21 2.82
CA ARG A 131 14.95 33.38 3.66
C ARG A 131 16.44 33.75 3.72
N LEU A 132 17.34 32.81 3.46
CA LEU A 132 18.79 33.06 3.44
C LEU A 132 19.28 33.58 2.08
N ARG A 133 18.44 33.51 1.03
CA ARG A 133 18.75 33.93 -0.34
C ARG A 133 18.34 35.39 -0.64
N ILE A 134 17.63 36.04 0.28
CA ILE A 134 17.32 37.47 0.26
C ILE A 134 18.26 38.18 1.24
N ARG A 135 19.54 38.32 0.88
CA ARG A 135 20.48 39.27 1.49
C ARG A 135 21.61 39.59 0.54
#